data_AF-A0A2W2KC02-F1
#
_entry.id   AF-A0A2W2KC02-F1
#
_cell.length_a   1.000
_cell.length_b   1.000
_cell.length_c   1.000
_cell.angle_alpha   90.00
_cell.angle_beta   90.00
_cell.angle_gamma   90.00
#
_symmetry.space_group_name_H-M   'P 1'
#
loop_
_entity.id
_entity.type
_entity.pdbx_description
1 polymer ?
#
loop_
_entity_poly.entity_id
_entity_poly.type
_entity_poly.pdbx_seq_one_letter_code
_entity_poly.pdbx_strand_id
1 'polypeptide(L)'
;MQSQDVAPHHSSSSGPVVDVERAEAALVEHYPRLVRLAYLVLPPGLGRQRRVLSAHALVQRALPRGRSASGAPVHPGGRETDPGYAFVRLQVLRTALEAGRPLRRTVWPKRAQLPPLLPTVWGLRLFPRSGGADELALDQRLASLSGPARAAYALRGLERLPDPVVHELLTAAGVTDPGAALRQADHVPGHYALLESPEFDPCSLQARPTDLMRRRQHSRAALAGVAALAVCGTLVALPHGGWGPDGAAAPVYA
;
A
#
# COMPACT_ATOMS: atom_id res chain seq x y z
N MET A 1 -38.42 20.21 -47.41
CA MET A 1 -37.76 19.06 -46.75
C MET A 1 -36.44 19.56 -46.19
N GLN A 2 -36.40 19.96 -44.92
CA GLN A 2 -35.17 20.40 -44.24
C GLN A 2 -34.55 19.19 -43.55
N SER A 3 -33.37 18.77 -44.01
CA SER A 3 -32.57 17.73 -43.36
C SER A 3 -32.01 18.27 -42.05
N GLN A 4 -32.40 17.65 -40.94
CA GLN A 4 -31.74 17.82 -39.65
C GLN A 4 -30.45 17.00 -39.66
N ASP A 5 -29.32 17.69 -39.52
CA ASP A 5 -28.02 17.09 -39.26
C ASP A 5 -27.94 16.81 -37.75
N VAL A 6 -28.14 15.55 -37.37
CA VAL A 6 -28.06 15.10 -35.98
C VAL A 6 -26.60 14.77 -35.67
N ALA A 7 -25.92 15.68 -34.98
CA ALA A 7 -24.61 15.41 -34.42
C ALA A 7 -24.69 14.27 -33.38
N PRO A 8 -23.82 13.24 -33.46
CA PRO A 8 -23.82 12.14 -32.50
C PRO A 8 -23.37 12.66 -31.13
N HIS A 9 -24.31 12.69 -30.19
CA HIS A 9 -24.05 12.99 -28.79
C HIS A 9 -23.13 11.90 -28.22
N HIS A 10 -21.92 12.28 -27.78
CA HIS A 10 -21.02 11.41 -27.04
C HIS A 10 -21.68 11.02 -25.72
N SER A 11 -22.32 9.86 -25.73
CA SER A 11 -22.85 9.22 -24.54
C SER A 11 -21.68 8.85 -23.66
N SER A 12 -21.65 9.38 -22.44
CA SER A 12 -20.70 9.05 -21.37
C SER A 12 -20.41 7.54 -21.35
N SER A 13 -19.17 7.17 -21.66
CA SER A 13 -18.77 5.77 -21.84
C SER A 13 -18.79 5.03 -20.49
N SER A 14 -19.89 4.35 -20.19
CA SER A 14 -19.82 3.21 -19.28
C SER A 14 -18.87 2.19 -19.90
N GLY A 15 -17.73 1.94 -19.26
CA GLY A 15 -16.76 0.95 -19.72
C GLY A 15 -17.39 -0.45 -19.84
N PRO A 16 -16.79 -1.35 -20.63
CA PRO A 16 -17.30 -2.71 -20.80
C PRO A 16 -17.46 -3.39 -19.45
N VAL A 17 -18.53 -4.18 -19.27
CA VAL A 17 -18.73 -4.96 -18.04
C VAL A 17 -17.62 -6.01 -17.94
N VAL A 18 -16.89 -5.99 -16.83
CA VAL A 18 -15.78 -6.93 -16.57
C VAL A 18 -16.24 -7.99 -15.58
N ASP A 19 -16.15 -9.24 -16.00
CA ASP A 19 -16.37 -10.42 -15.17
C ASP A 19 -15.16 -10.69 -14.25
N VAL A 20 -15.42 -11.30 -13.10
CA VAL A 20 -14.40 -11.64 -12.09
C VAL A 20 -13.31 -12.52 -12.70
N GLU A 21 -13.68 -13.52 -13.48
CA GLU A 21 -12.74 -14.49 -14.07
C GLU A 21 -11.74 -13.80 -15.00
N ARG A 22 -12.21 -12.85 -15.82
CA ARG A 22 -11.35 -12.06 -16.70
C ARG A 22 -10.46 -11.10 -15.91
N ALA A 23 -10.98 -10.48 -14.85
CA ALA A 23 -10.18 -9.64 -13.96
C ALA A 23 -9.10 -10.45 -13.21
N GLU A 24 -9.42 -11.68 -12.81
CA GLU A 24 -8.47 -12.60 -12.16
C GLU A 24 -7.36 -13.04 -13.10
N ALA A 25 -7.70 -13.46 -14.32
CA ALA A 25 -6.71 -13.82 -15.34
C ALA A 25 -5.74 -12.66 -15.59
N ALA A 26 -6.27 -11.44 -15.79
CA ALA A 26 -5.47 -10.24 -15.99
C ALA A 26 -4.61 -9.87 -14.77
N LEU A 27 -5.12 -10.07 -13.55
CA LEU A 27 -4.37 -9.82 -12.32
C LEU A 27 -3.19 -10.76 -12.22
N VAL A 28 -3.37 -12.05 -12.48
CA VAL A 28 -2.30 -13.07 -12.42
C VAL A 28 -1.25 -12.80 -13.49
N GLU A 29 -1.69 -12.57 -14.74
CA GLU A 29 -0.82 -12.29 -15.88
C GLU A 29 0.07 -11.06 -15.63
N HIS A 30 -0.51 -9.99 -15.10
CA HIS A 30 0.18 -8.71 -14.91
C HIS A 30 0.55 -8.41 -13.46
N TYR A 31 0.60 -9.43 -12.60
CA TYR A 31 0.80 -9.25 -11.16
C TYR A 31 2.06 -8.43 -10.81
N PRO A 32 3.26 -8.72 -11.36
CA PRO A 32 4.46 -7.94 -11.04
C PRO A 32 4.33 -6.46 -11.44
N ARG A 33 3.70 -6.19 -12.59
CA ARG A 33 3.49 -4.84 -13.11
C ARG A 33 2.51 -4.05 -12.24
N LEU A 34 1.39 -4.67 -11.84
CA LEU A 34 0.41 -4.06 -10.93
C LEU A 34 0.99 -3.77 -9.55
N VAL A 35 1.79 -4.69 -9.00
CA VAL A 35 2.44 -4.51 -7.69
C VAL A 35 3.46 -3.38 -7.76
N ARG A 36 4.23 -3.29 -8.85
CA ARG A 36 5.17 -2.20 -9.10
C ARG A 36 4.46 -0.85 -9.20
N LEU A 37 3.35 -0.77 -9.94
CA LEU A 37 2.50 0.42 -9.99
C LEU A 37 2.04 0.86 -8.59
N ALA A 38 1.50 -0.07 -7.80
CA ALA A 38 1.06 0.21 -6.43
C ALA A 38 2.20 0.75 -5.55
N TYR A 39 3.37 0.12 -5.61
CA TYR A 39 4.55 0.51 -4.83
C TYR A 39 5.02 1.94 -5.14
N LEU A 40 5.03 2.33 -6.42
CA LEU A 40 5.42 3.67 -6.86
C LEU A 40 4.43 4.75 -6.41
N VAL A 41 3.14 4.43 -6.33
CA VAL A 41 2.09 5.39 -5.92
C VAL A 41 2.07 5.57 -4.40
N LEU A 42 2.29 4.49 -3.65
CA LEU A 42 2.23 4.48 -2.19
C LEU A 42 3.18 5.53 -1.56
N PRO A 43 2.79 6.14 -0.42
CA PRO A 43 3.56 7.20 0.20
C PRO A 43 4.94 6.70 0.69
N PRO A 44 6.01 7.47 0.47
CA PRO A 44 7.37 7.11 0.89
C PRO A 44 7.50 6.97 2.42
N GLY A 45 6.69 7.71 3.19
CA GLY A 45 6.70 7.70 4.65
C GLY A 45 6.31 6.37 5.30
N LEU A 46 5.76 5.39 4.56
CA LEU A 46 5.50 4.05 5.08
C LEU A 46 6.79 3.27 5.40
N GLY A 47 7.91 3.69 4.82
CA GLY A 47 9.15 2.91 4.80
C GLY A 47 9.08 1.76 3.80
N ARG A 48 10.24 1.41 3.22
CA ARG A 48 10.34 0.48 2.08
C ARG A 48 9.64 -0.87 2.34
N GLN A 49 9.88 -1.50 3.49
CA GLN A 49 9.30 -2.81 3.82
C GLN A 49 7.77 -2.80 3.88
N ARG A 50 7.17 -1.81 4.56
CA ARG A 50 5.70 -1.70 4.63
C ARG A 50 5.11 -1.35 3.28
N ARG A 51 5.79 -0.49 2.50
CA ARG A 51 5.37 -0.12 1.14
C ARG A 51 5.27 -1.34 0.22
N VAL A 52 6.24 -2.25 0.28
CA VAL A 52 6.22 -3.55 -0.44
C VAL A 52 5.00 -4.39 -0.02
N LEU A 53 4.83 -4.64 1.28
CA LEU A 53 3.74 -5.48 1.77
C LEU A 53 2.36 -4.88 1.46
N SER A 54 2.22 -3.57 1.59
CA SER A 54 1.02 -2.83 1.21
C SER A 54 0.74 -2.95 -0.28
N ALA A 55 1.76 -2.82 -1.14
CA ALA A 55 1.59 -2.97 -2.59
C ALA A 55 1.01 -4.34 -2.96
N HIS A 56 1.57 -5.43 -2.43
CA HIS A 56 1.05 -6.78 -2.64
C HIS A 56 -0.40 -6.92 -2.15
N ALA A 57 -0.68 -6.47 -0.93
CA ALA A 57 -2.02 -6.61 -0.36
C ALA A 57 -3.08 -5.78 -1.11
N LEU A 58 -2.71 -4.63 -1.66
CA LEU A 58 -3.62 -3.83 -2.48
C LEU A 58 -3.95 -4.54 -3.80
N VAL A 59 -2.94 -5.09 -4.48
CA VAL A 59 -3.16 -5.84 -5.72
C VAL A 59 -4.00 -7.09 -5.48
N GLN A 60 -3.69 -7.88 -4.45
CA GLN A 60 -4.47 -9.08 -4.10
C GLN A 60 -5.94 -8.78 -3.73
N ARG A 61 -6.27 -7.52 -3.41
CA ARG A 61 -7.63 -7.07 -3.08
C ARG A 61 -8.30 -6.28 -4.22
N ALA A 62 -7.67 -6.22 -5.40
CA ALA A 62 -8.15 -5.42 -6.53
C ALA A 62 -9.26 -6.11 -7.34
N LEU A 63 -9.56 -7.38 -7.06
CA LEU A 63 -10.65 -8.10 -7.72
C LEU A 63 -12.02 -7.48 -7.42
N PRO A 64 -12.98 -7.59 -8.36
CA PRO A 64 -14.34 -7.13 -8.14
C PRO A 64 -15.00 -7.89 -6.98
N ARG A 65 -15.83 -7.20 -6.18
CA ARG A 65 -16.49 -7.80 -5.00
C ARG A 65 -17.73 -8.62 -5.33
N GLY A 66 -18.20 -8.58 -6.58
CA GLY A 66 -19.35 -9.32 -7.08
C GLY A 66 -19.07 -9.83 -8.48
N ARG A 67 -20.02 -10.57 -9.07
CA ARG A 67 -19.85 -11.29 -10.35
C ARG A 67 -19.44 -10.40 -11.52
N SER A 68 -19.76 -9.11 -11.51
CA SER A 68 -19.27 -8.19 -12.52
C SER A 68 -19.15 -6.77 -11.98
N ALA A 69 -18.32 -5.96 -12.62
CA ALA A 69 -18.19 -4.54 -12.33
C ALA A 69 -18.19 -3.71 -13.62
N SER A 70 -18.61 -2.45 -13.52
CA SER A 70 -18.41 -1.47 -14.60
C SER A 70 -16.90 -1.34 -14.85
N GLY A 71 -16.47 -1.62 -16.07
CA GLY A 71 -15.07 -1.55 -16.46
C GLY A 71 -14.50 -0.14 -16.36
N ALA A 72 -13.17 -0.06 -16.34
CA ALA A 72 -12.47 1.20 -16.57
C ALA A 72 -12.69 1.66 -18.03
N PRO A 73 -12.49 2.95 -18.34
CA PRO A 73 -12.41 3.41 -19.71
C PRO A 73 -11.36 2.58 -20.47
N VAL A 74 -11.74 2.02 -21.62
CA VAL A 74 -10.84 1.30 -22.53
C VAL A 74 -10.60 2.17 -23.74
N HIS A 75 -9.33 2.43 -24.06
CA HIS A 75 -8.97 3.37 -25.13
C HIS A 75 -8.55 2.65 -26.40
N PRO A 76 -9.19 2.94 -27.55
CA PRO A 76 -8.72 2.43 -28.84
C PRO A 76 -7.36 3.06 -29.18
N GLY A 77 -6.34 2.22 -29.40
CA GLY A 77 -4.99 2.64 -29.82
C GLY A 77 -3.93 2.66 -28.73
N GLY A 78 -4.29 2.38 -27.46
CA GLY A 78 -3.31 2.00 -26.45
C GLY A 78 -2.92 0.53 -26.59
N ARG A 79 -1.76 0.12 -26.06
CA ARG A 79 -1.37 -1.30 -25.93
C ARG A 79 -2.37 -2.14 -25.11
N GLU A 80 -3.34 -1.50 -24.47
CA GLU A 80 -4.27 -2.10 -23.51
C GLU A 80 -5.65 -2.36 -24.12
N THR A 81 -5.78 -3.48 -24.82
CA THR A 81 -7.08 -3.95 -25.33
C THR A 81 -7.82 -4.80 -24.31
N ASP A 82 -7.17 -5.23 -23.22
CA ASP A 82 -7.79 -6.07 -22.19
C ASP A 82 -8.59 -5.25 -21.17
N PRO A 83 -9.94 -5.35 -21.16
CA PRO A 83 -10.76 -4.66 -20.19
C PRO A 83 -10.54 -5.20 -18.76
N GLY A 84 -10.11 -6.45 -18.59
CA GLY A 84 -9.76 -7.04 -17.30
C GLY A 84 -8.62 -6.30 -16.63
N TYR A 85 -7.50 -6.16 -17.33
CA TYR A 85 -6.35 -5.42 -16.85
C TYR A 85 -6.65 -3.93 -16.62
N ALA A 86 -7.38 -3.27 -17.54
CA ALA A 86 -7.76 -1.87 -17.38
C ALA A 86 -8.57 -1.64 -16.07
N PHE A 87 -9.50 -2.55 -15.76
CA PHE A 87 -10.25 -2.53 -14.50
C PHE A 87 -9.34 -2.70 -13.28
N VAL A 88 -8.50 -3.74 -13.28
CA VAL A 88 -7.61 -4.03 -12.14
C VAL A 88 -6.61 -2.89 -11.91
N ARG A 89 -6.03 -2.33 -12.98
CA ARG A 89 -5.14 -1.16 -12.92
C ARG A 89 -5.82 0.03 -12.26
N LEU A 90 -7.04 0.37 -12.67
CA LEU A 90 -7.79 1.48 -12.06
C LEU A 90 -8.05 1.23 -10.57
N GLN A 91 -8.41 0.00 -10.21
CA GLN A 91 -8.69 -0.34 -8.81
C GLN A 91 -7.41 -0.29 -7.94
N VAL A 92 -6.29 -0.78 -8.45
CA VAL A 92 -4.97 -0.68 -7.80
C VAL A 92 -4.58 0.80 -7.62
N LEU A 93 -4.70 1.60 -8.67
CA LEU A 93 -4.42 3.03 -8.63
C LEU A 93 -5.26 3.76 -7.57
N ARG A 94 -6.58 3.54 -7.59
CA ARG A 94 -7.52 4.13 -6.65
C ARG A 94 -7.18 3.76 -5.21
N THR A 95 -6.98 2.47 -4.94
CA THR A 95 -6.71 1.99 -3.57
C THR A 95 -5.32 2.42 -3.07
N ALA A 96 -4.31 2.52 -3.94
CA ALA A 96 -2.99 3.05 -3.59
C ALA A 96 -3.04 4.55 -3.24
N LEU A 97 -3.80 5.34 -4.00
CA LEU A 97 -4.04 6.76 -3.68
C LEU A 97 -4.83 6.92 -2.37
N GLU A 98 -5.81 6.06 -2.11
CA GLU A 98 -6.56 6.05 -0.83
C GLU A 98 -5.68 5.70 0.37
N ALA A 99 -4.72 4.78 0.21
CA ALA A 99 -3.75 4.41 1.24
C ALA A 99 -2.87 5.61 1.67
N GLY A 100 -2.64 6.56 0.76
CA GLY A 100 -1.87 7.78 1.03
C GLY A 100 -2.66 8.93 1.66
N ARG A 101 -3.98 8.81 1.83
CA ARG A 101 -4.79 9.88 2.42
C ARG A 101 -4.58 9.96 3.93
N PRO A 102 -4.53 11.17 4.52
CA PRO A 102 -4.41 11.33 5.96
C PRO A 102 -5.59 10.67 6.68
N LEU A 103 -5.31 9.91 7.74
CA LEU A 103 -6.36 9.37 8.61
C LEU A 103 -7.00 10.55 9.37
N ARG A 104 -8.27 10.81 9.08
CA ARG A 104 -9.07 11.76 9.87
C ARG A 104 -9.60 11.03 11.10
N ARG A 105 -9.40 11.60 12.29
CA ARG A 105 -9.86 11.00 13.58
C ARG A 105 -11.37 10.71 13.61
N THR A 106 -12.15 11.38 12.77
CA THR A 106 -13.61 11.26 12.69
C THR A 106 -14.11 10.20 11.71
N VAL A 107 -13.23 9.61 10.89
CA VAL A 107 -13.62 8.64 9.85
C VAL A 107 -12.87 7.34 10.07
N TRP A 108 -13.62 6.23 10.09
CA TRP A 108 -13.02 4.90 10.18
C TRP A 108 -12.03 4.68 9.02
N PRO A 109 -10.83 4.13 9.30
CA PRO A 109 -9.83 3.91 8.27
C PRO A 109 -10.35 2.93 7.22
N LYS A 110 -10.09 3.23 5.94
CA LYS A 110 -10.45 2.32 4.85
C LYS A 110 -9.57 1.07 4.90
N ARG A 111 -10.05 -0.06 4.35
CA ARG A 111 -9.27 -1.30 4.25
C ARG A 111 -7.90 -1.12 3.57
N ALA A 112 -7.79 -0.19 2.63
CA ALA A 112 -6.53 0.16 1.96
C ALA A 112 -5.48 0.81 2.91
N GLN A 113 -5.93 1.44 3.99
CA GLN A 113 -5.09 2.13 4.97
C GLN A 113 -4.65 1.22 6.12
N LEU A 114 -5.29 0.05 6.27
CA LEU A 114 -4.96 -0.92 7.32
C LEU A 114 -3.71 -1.73 6.93
N PRO A 115 -2.84 -2.06 7.91
CA PRO A 115 -1.68 -2.88 7.65
C PRO A 115 -2.10 -4.27 7.13
N PRO A 116 -1.35 -4.85 6.19
CA PRO A 116 -1.69 -6.14 5.62
C PRO A 116 -1.44 -7.27 6.63
N LEU A 117 -2.34 -8.26 6.68
CA LEU A 117 -2.20 -9.49 7.45
C LEU A 117 -1.45 -10.55 6.63
N LEU A 118 -0.25 -10.24 6.18
CA LEU A 118 0.58 -11.20 5.44
C LEU A 118 1.35 -12.09 6.43
N PRO A 119 1.48 -13.40 6.16
CA PRO A 119 2.28 -14.28 7.01
C PRO A 119 3.72 -13.76 7.06
N THR A 120 4.15 -13.34 8.26
CA THR A 120 5.50 -12.83 8.48
C THR A 120 6.36 -13.98 8.99
N VAL A 121 7.38 -14.37 8.23
CA VAL A 121 8.32 -15.42 8.66
C VAL A 121 9.16 -14.87 9.81
N TRP A 122 9.04 -15.49 10.98
CA TRP A 122 9.78 -15.06 12.17
C TRP A 122 11.29 -15.27 11.95
N GLY A 123 12.08 -14.22 12.15
CA GLY A 123 13.54 -14.27 12.04
C GLY A 123 14.12 -13.88 10.68
N LEU A 124 13.31 -13.73 9.64
CA LEU A 124 13.73 -13.25 8.31
C LEU A 124 13.10 -11.90 7.99
N ARG A 125 13.89 -10.99 7.39
CA ARG A 125 13.40 -9.73 6.84
C ARG A 125 13.57 -9.74 5.34
N LEU A 126 12.48 -9.43 4.66
CA LEU A 126 12.48 -9.18 3.23
C LEU A 126 12.87 -7.72 3.00
N PHE A 127 14.01 -7.53 2.34
CA PHE A 127 14.47 -6.23 1.89
C PHE A 127 14.29 -6.13 0.38
N PRO A 128 13.68 -5.04 -0.14
CA PRO A 128 13.74 -4.78 -1.56
C PRO A 128 15.20 -4.59 -1.99
N ARG A 129 15.52 -4.95 -3.23
CA ARG A 129 16.83 -4.68 -3.81
C ARG A 129 17.14 -3.18 -3.73
N SER A 130 18.33 -2.84 -3.26
CA SER A 130 18.89 -1.50 -3.38
C SER A 130 19.45 -1.33 -4.79
N GLY A 131 19.04 -0.29 -5.51
CA GLY A 131 19.61 0.08 -6.81
C GLY A 131 20.81 0.99 -6.65
N GLY A 132 21.25 1.53 -7.79
CA GLY A 132 22.38 2.43 -7.89
C GLY A 132 22.04 3.87 -7.50
N ALA A 133 22.98 4.77 -7.76
CA ALA A 133 22.84 6.19 -7.42
C ALA A 133 21.67 6.86 -8.18
N ASP A 134 21.43 6.44 -9.43
CA ASP A 134 20.39 7.00 -10.28
C ASP A 134 18.99 6.59 -9.81
N GLU A 135 18.82 5.32 -9.43
CA GLU A 135 17.56 4.82 -8.86
C GLU A 135 17.27 5.46 -7.50
N LEU A 136 18.30 5.65 -6.66
CA LEU A 136 18.15 6.37 -5.39
C LEU A 136 17.76 7.84 -5.61
N ALA A 137 18.40 8.52 -6.57
CA ALA A 137 18.07 9.89 -6.93
C ALA A 137 16.63 9.99 -7.47
N LEU A 138 16.18 8.99 -8.23
CA LEU A 138 14.79 8.90 -8.67
C LEU A 138 13.82 8.67 -7.51
N ASP A 139 14.09 7.72 -6.60
CA ASP A 139 13.25 7.47 -5.40
C ASP A 139 13.12 8.73 -4.55
N GLN A 140 14.20 9.52 -4.38
CA GLN A 140 14.17 10.80 -3.67
C GLN A 140 13.30 11.86 -4.38
N ARG A 141 13.43 11.99 -5.70
CA ARG A 141 12.59 12.91 -6.50
C ARG A 141 11.12 12.51 -6.43
N LEU A 142 10.81 11.23 -6.60
CA LEU A 142 9.45 10.69 -6.46
C LEU A 142 8.90 10.91 -5.03
N ALA A 143 9.74 10.79 -4.01
CA ALA A 143 9.32 11.04 -2.63
C ALA A 143 8.87 12.49 -2.38
N SER A 144 9.38 13.46 -3.15
CA SER A 144 8.96 14.87 -3.10
C SER A 144 7.62 15.14 -3.79
N LEU A 145 7.14 14.22 -4.62
CA LEU A 145 5.88 14.35 -5.34
C LEU A 145 4.67 14.08 -4.46
N SER A 146 3.52 14.64 -4.85
CA SER A 146 2.22 14.23 -4.31
C SER A 146 1.85 12.81 -4.75
N GLY A 147 0.91 12.16 -4.06
CA GLY A 147 0.41 10.84 -4.46
C GLY A 147 -0.11 10.80 -5.91
N PRO A 148 -1.00 11.74 -6.31
CA PRO A 148 -1.45 11.85 -7.70
C PRO A 148 -0.32 12.10 -8.70
N ALA A 149 0.68 12.91 -8.36
CA ALA A 149 1.82 13.17 -9.26
C ALA A 149 2.73 11.93 -9.42
N ARG A 150 2.98 11.16 -8.37
CA ARG A 150 3.65 9.86 -8.49
C ARG A 150 2.87 8.89 -9.36
N ALA A 151 1.55 8.86 -9.22
CA ALA A 151 0.66 8.09 -10.09
C ALA A 151 0.79 8.52 -11.55
N ALA A 152 0.75 9.81 -11.86
CA ALA A 152 0.95 10.33 -13.21
C ALA A 152 2.31 9.88 -13.79
N TYR A 153 3.39 10.05 -13.02
CA TYR A 153 4.73 9.63 -13.44
C TYR A 153 4.82 8.12 -13.70
N ALA A 154 4.24 7.29 -12.81
CA ALA A 154 4.22 5.85 -12.97
C ALA A 154 3.38 5.40 -14.18
N LEU A 155 2.23 6.01 -14.43
CA LEU A 155 1.39 5.69 -15.61
C LEU A 155 2.09 6.08 -16.93
N ARG A 156 2.81 7.20 -16.97
CA ARG A 156 3.61 7.59 -18.14
C ARG A 156 4.78 6.64 -18.39
N GLY A 157 5.49 6.23 -17.34
CA GLY A 157 6.69 5.42 -17.49
C GLY A 157 6.44 3.92 -17.57
N LEU A 158 5.73 3.36 -16.57
CA LEU A 158 5.46 1.93 -16.44
C LEU A 158 4.37 1.47 -17.42
N GLU A 159 3.28 2.24 -17.51
CA GLU A 159 2.13 1.92 -18.35
C GLU A 159 2.28 2.46 -19.77
N ARG A 160 3.22 3.39 -20.00
CA ARG A 160 3.49 4.04 -21.30
C ARG A 160 2.22 4.68 -21.88
N LEU A 161 1.37 5.22 -21.00
CA LEU A 161 0.12 5.85 -21.38
C LEU A 161 0.32 7.32 -21.76
N PRO A 162 -0.37 7.80 -22.80
CA PRO A 162 -0.33 9.21 -23.17
C PRO A 162 -1.10 10.06 -22.15
N ASP A 163 -0.70 11.33 -22.01
CA ASP A 163 -1.24 12.26 -21.02
C ASP A 163 -2.77 12.38 -20.97
N PRO A 164 -3.52 12.37 -22.09
CA PRO A 164 -4.98 12.38 -22.05
C PRO A 164 -5.55 11.16 -21.32
N VAL A 165 -4.98 9.97 -21.55
CA VAL A 165 -5.41 8.72 -20.89
C VAL A 165 -5.02 8.73 -19.41
N VAL A 166 -3.84 9.26 -19.08
CA VAL A 166 -3.42 9.44 -17.68
C VAL A 166 -4.37 10.37 -16.93
N HIS A 167 -4.76 11.49 -17.56
CA HIS A 167 -5.72 12.45 -17.01
C HIS A 167 -7.07 11.78 -16.69
N GLU A 168 -7.60 11.00 -17.64
CA GLU A 168 -8.85 10.27 -17.45
C GLU A 168 -8.75 9.21 -16.34
N LEU A 169 -7.66 8.43 -16.28
CA LEU A 169 -7.46 7.43 -15.23
C LEU A 169 -7.36 8.05 -13.84
N LEU A 170 -6.65 9.18 -13.70
CA LEU A 170 -6.57 9.92 -12.45
C LEU A 170 -7.95 10.48 -12.05
N THR A 171 -8.71 10.99 -13.01
CA THR A 171 -10.10 11.44 -12.79
C THR A 171 -10.96 10.29 -12.30
N ALA A 172 -10.92 9.14 -12.98
CA ALA A 172 -11.64 7.93 -12.62
C ALA A 172 -11.19 7.38 -11.24
N ALA A 173 -9.93 7.56 -10.86
CA ALA A 173 -9.42 7.21 -9.54
C ALA A 173 -9.87 8.18 -8.42
N GLY A 174 -10.57 9.27 -8.78
CA GLY A 174 -11.11 10.26 -7.84
C GLY A 174 -10.10 11.34 -7.42
N VAL A 175 -9.13 11.66 -8.28
CA VAL A 175 -8.23 12.81 -8.12
C VAL A 175 -8.96 14.09 -8.52
N THR A 176 -8.92 15.11 -7.66
CA THR A 176 -9.65 16.37 -7.85
C THR A 176 -9.05 17.25 -8.96
N ASP A 177 -7.72 17.35 -9.05
CA ASP A 177 -7.02 18.08 -10.11
C ASP A 177 -5.94 17.19 -10.76
N PRO A 178 -6.32 16.38 -11.76
CA PRO A 178 -5.39 15.57 -12.53
C PRO A 178 -4.38 16.41 -13.31
N GLY A 179 -4.75 17.62 -13.74
CA GLY A 179 -3.87 18.53 -14.46
C GLY A 179 -2.70 19.00 -13.59
N ALA A 180 -2.95 19.35 -12.33
CA ALA A 180 -1.89 19.66 -11.37
C ALA A 180 -0.97 18.45 -11.11
N ALA A 181 -1.54 17.24 -11.07
CA ALA A 181 -0.76 16.02 -10.90
C ALA A 181 0.21 15.79 -12.07
N LEU A 182 -0.24 16.01 -13.32
CA LEU A 182 0.59 15.92 -14.53
C LEU A 182 1.71 16.98 -14.52
N ARG A 183 1.36 18.26 -14.26
CA ARG A 183 2.36 19.34 -14.16
C ARG A 183 3.40 19.09 -13.09
N GLN A 184 2.98 18.58 -11.93
CA GLN A 184 3.90 18.26 -10.85
C GLN A 184 4.80 17.06 -11.21
N ALA A 185 4.29 16.08 -11.94
CA ALA A 185 5.08 14.97 -12.44
C ALA A 185 6.16 15.41 -13.45
N ASP A 186 5.92 16.49 -14.21
CA ASP A 186 6.90 17.07 -15.15
C ASP A 186 8.15 17.64 -14.45
N HIS A 187 8.10 17.89 -13.14
CA HIS A 187 9.29 18.28 -12.37
C HIS A 187 10.32 17.16 -12.21
N VAL A 188 9.93 15.90 -12.46
CA VAL A 188 10.85 14.76 -12.44
C VAL A 188 11.20 14.40 -13.88
N PRO A 189 12.50 14.38 -14.25
CA PRO A 189 12.92 13.99 -15.59
C PRO A 189 12.42 12.58 -15.95
N GLY A 190 11.93 12.39 -17.18
CA GLY A 190 11.33 11.16 -17.68
C GLY A 190 12.31 10.01 -17.93
N HIS A 191 13.16 9.67 -16.95
CA HIS A 191 14.05 8.50 -17.00
C HIS A 191 13.27 7.21 -16.71
N TYR A 192 12.25 6.92 -17.52
CA TYR A 192 11.29 5.85 -17.27
C TYR A 192 11.92 4.45 -17.28
N ALA A 193 13.05 4.27 -17.96
CA ALA A 193 13.80 3.01 -17.93
C ALA A 193 14.22 2.60 -16.51
N LEU A 194 14.46 3.57 -15.62
CA LEU A 194 14.81 3.29 -14.22
C LEU A 194 13.64 2.65 -13.45
N LEU A 195 12.38 2.89 -13.85
CA LEU A 195 11.21 2.23 -13.26
C LEU A 195 11.17 0.73 -13.56
N GLU A 196 11.86 0.28 -14.62
CA GLU A 196 11.97 -1.13 -14.96
C GLU A 196 13.03 -1.85 -14.11
N SER A 197 13.88 -1.11 -13.38
CA SER A 197 14.95 -1.67 -12.54
C SER A 197 14.44 -2.51 -11.36
N PRO A 198 15.28 -3.44 -10.83
CA PRO A 198 14.93 -4.24 -9.66
C PRO A 198 14.69 -3.43 -8.37
N GLU A 199 15.18 -2.19 -8.25
CA GLU A 199 14.95 -1.38 -7.04
C GLU A 199 13.47 -1.06 -6.84
N PHE A 200 12.75 -0.85 -7.95
CA PHE A 200 11.32 -0.57 -7.91
C PHE A 200 10.48 -1.83 -8.03
N ASP A 201 11.08 -3.02 -8.09
CA ASP A 201 10.38 -4.30 -8.20
C ASP A 201 10.10 -4.92 -6.81
N PRO A 202 8.87 -4.84 -6.30
CA PRO A 202 8.53 -5.38 -4.99
C PRO A 202 8.50 -6.91 -4.99
N CYS A 203 8.42 -7.55 -6.16
CA CYS A 203 8.53 -9.01 -6.29
C CYS A 203 9.98 -9.49 -6.16
N SER A 204 10.97 -8.62 -6.30
CA SER A 204 12.39 -8.94 -6.15
C SER A 204 12.87 -8.69 -4.71
N LEU A 205 12.63 -9.65 -3.82
CA LEU A 205 12.95 -9.53 -2.40
C LEU A 205 14.17 -10.36 -2.00
N GLN A 206 15.06 -9.75 -1.22
CA GLN A 206 16.16 -10.43 -0.57
C GLN A 206 15.77 -10.76 0.87
N ALA A 207 15.81 -12.04 1.22
CA ALA A 207 15.70 -12.46 2.61
C ALA A 207 17.05 -12.25 3.30
N ARG A 208 17.08 -11.43 4.36
CA ARG A 208 18.23 -11.32 5.26
C ARG A 208 17.82 -11.73 6.68
N PRO A 209 18.74 -12.31 7.46
CA PRO A 209 18.47 -12.58 8.87
C PRO A 209 18.14 -11.26 9.59
N THR A 210 17.14 -11.31 10.45
CA THR A 210 16.91 -10.25 11.44
C THR A 210 18.14 -10.13 12.36
N ASP A 211 18.34 -8.96 12.95
CA ASP A 211 19.40 -8.76 13.94
C ASP A 211 19.26 -9.77 15.09
N LEU A 212 20.13 -10.79 15.04
CA LEU A 212 20.13 -11.91 15.97
C LEU A 212 20.51 -11.48 17.39
N MET A 213 21.35 -10.44 17.52
CA MET A 213 21.76 -9.90 18.81
C MET A 213 20.60 -9.19 19.48
N ARG A 214 19.87 -8.36 18.73
CA ARG A 214 18.68 -7.67 19.23
C ARG A 214 17.61 -8.67 19.70
N ARG A 215 17.42 -9.77 18.98
CA ARG A 215 16.52 -10.86 19.41
C ARG A 215 16.95 -11.49 20.74
N ARG A 216 18.24 -11.78 20.91
CA ARG A 216 18.79 -12.31 22.17
C ARG A 216 18.61 -11.33 23.33
N GLN A 217 18.77 -10.04 23.08
CA GLN A 217 18.55 -9.01 24.09
C GLN A 217 17.07 -8.95 24.52
N HIS A 218 16.13 -8.95 23.56
CA HIS A 218 14.71 -8.95 23.87
C HIS A 218 14.25 -10.21 24.62
N SER A 219 14.77 -11.40 24.28
CA SER A 219 14.43 -12.63 25.00
C SER A 219 14.97 -12.60 26.43
N ARG A 220 16.18 -12.07 26.66
CA ARG A 220 16.73 -11.87 28.01
C ARG A 220 15.90 -10.87 28.81
N ALA A 221 15.49 -9.76 28.19
CA ALA A 221 14.64 -8.76 28.82
C ALA A 221 13.25 -9.33 29.18
N ALA A 222 12.65 -10.14 28.31
CA ALA A 222 11.39 -10.81 28.57
C ALA A 222 11.50 -11.80 29.74
N LEU A 223 12.56 -12.60 29.79
CA LEU A 223 12.84 -13.50 30.91
C LEU A 223 12.98 -12.74 32.23
N ALA A 224 13.73 -11.63 32.23
CA ALA A 224 13.87 -10.78 33.39
C ALA A 224 12.51 -10.18 33.83
N GLY A 225 11.68 -9.75 32.87
CA GLY A 225 10.33 -9.24 33.14
C GLY A 225 9.40 -10.31 33.75
N VAL A 226 9.42 -11.54 33.23
CA VAL A 226 8.66 -12.66 33.79
C VAL A 226 9.13 -12.99 35.21
N ALA A 227 10.44 -13.01 35.45
CA ALA A 227 10.98 -13.24 36.79
C ALA A 227 10.56 -12.13 37.76
N ALA A 228 10.61 -10.86 37.34
CA ALA A 228 10.16 -9.73 38.16
C ALA A 228 8.66 -9.81 38.47
N LEU A 229 7.82 -10.16 37.48
CA LEU A 229 6.39 -10.37 37.69
C LEU A 229 6.11 -11.54 38.63
N ALA A 230 6.89 -12.62 38.56
CA ALA A 230 6.78 -13.73 39.49
C ALA A 230 7.10 -13.28 40.93
N VAL A 231 8.18 -12.51 41.14
CA VAL A 231 8.55 -11.96 42.46
C VAL A 231 7.48 -10.98 42.97
N CYS A 232 6.97 -10.10 42.12
CA CYS A 232 5.88 -9.20 42.52
C CYS A 232 4.61 -9.99 42.84
N GLY A 233 4.31 -11.02 42.04
CA GLY A 233 3.18 -11.92 42.26
C GLY A 233 3.29 -12.68 43.57
N THR A 234 4.47 -13.19 43.94
CA THR A 234 4.67 -13.85 45.23
C THR A 234 4.55 -12.87 46.41
N LEU A 235 5.03 -11.63 46.27
CA LEU A 235 4.85 -10.59 47.30
C LEU A 235 3.38 -10.22 47.52
N VAL A 236 2.57 -10.18 46.45
CA VAL A 236 1.13 -9.87 46.55
C VAL A 236 0.31 -11.09 47.00
N ALA A 237 0.70 -12.29 46.57
CA ALA A 237 0.00 -13.54 46.91
C ALA A 237 0.41 -14.12 48.27
N LEU A 238 1.47 -13.60 48.91
CA LEU A 238 1.77 -13.88 50.30
C LEU A 238 0.56 -13.43 51.12
N PRO A 239 -0.23 -14.37 51.71
CA PRO A 239 -1.27 -13.97 52.64
C PRO A 239 -0.55 -13.20 53.74
N HIS A 240 -1.01 -11.98 54.00
CA HIS A 240 -0.48 -11.19 55.09
C HIS A 240 -0.72 -12.01 56.35
N GLY A 241 0.32 -12.72 56.82
CA GLY A 241 0.34 -13.35 58.12
C GLY A 241 -0.06 -12.26 59.10
N GLY A 242 -1.25 -12.41 59.66
CA GLY A 242 -2.10 -11.30 60.05
C GLY A 242 -1.40 -10.27 60.93
N TRP A 243 -1.72 -9.00 60.68
CA TRP A 243 -1.93 -8.07 61.79
C TRP A 243 -3.14 -8.58 62.59
N GLY A 244 -2.95 -9.68 63.31
CA GLY A 244 -3.84 -10.07 64.39
C GLY A 244 -3.76 -9.01 65.50
N PRO A 245 -4.75 -8.95 66.41
CA PRO A 245 -4.80 -7.97 67.49
C PRO A 245 -3.54 -7.93 68.38
N ASP A 246 -2.71 -8.98 68.33
CA ASP A 246 -1.49 -9.16 69.12
C ASP A 246 -0.19 -9.03 68.29
N GLY A 247 -0.16 -8.15 67.29
CA GLY A 247 1.08 -7.83 66.57
C GLY A 247 2.13 -7.19 67.49
N ALA A 248 3.42 -7.22 67.12
CA ALA A 248 4.56 -6.71 67.91
C ALA A 248 4.53 -5.20 68.26
N ALA A 249 3.42 -4.50 67.94
CA ALA A 249 3.12 -3.13 68.32
C ALA A 249 1.84 -3.02 69.20
N ALA A 250 1.34 -4.13 69.77
CA ALA A 250 0.22 -4.10 70.69
C ALA A 250 0.67 -3.49 72.04
N PRO A 251 0.00 -2.43 72.54
CA PRO A 251 0.35 -1.85 73.82
C PRO A 251 0.03 -2.83 74.97
N VAL A 252 0.97 -2.93 75.92
CA VAL A 252 0.86 -3.81 77.09
C VAL A 252 -0.09 -3.19 78.11
N TYR A 253 -1.41 -3.31 77.88
CA TYR A 253 -2.40 -3.18 78.95
C TYR A 253 -3.74 -3.84 78.56
N ALA A 254 -3.96 -5.04 79.05
CA ALA A 254 -5.20 -5.49 79.70
C ALA A 254 -4.92 -6.81 80.42
#